data_AF-A0A415VMB5-F1
#
_entry.id   AF-A0A415VMB5-F1
#
_cell.length_a   1.000
_cell.length_b   1.000
_cell.length_c   1.000
_cell.angle_alpha   90.00
_cell.angle_beta   90.00
_cell.angle_gamma   90.00
#
_symmetry.space_group_name_H-M   'P 1'
#
loop_
_entity.id
_entity.type
_entity.pdbx_description
1 polymer ?
#
loop_
_entity_poly.entity_id
_entity_poly.type
_entity_poly.pdbx_seq_one_letter_code
_entity_poly.pdbx_strand_id
1 'polypeptide(L)'
;MSVSKTRQKLVDVARQLFAKNGIANTTMNDIAVASGKGRRTLYTYFSRKEDVYYAVIESELERLSDKLDEVANCKMRPQDKIIELIYTHLSMIKETVVRNGNLRAEFFRNIWMVEKARKNFDEDEIEIFRRVYAEGKEDGEFDIDNIDLVADITHYCIKGLEVPFIYGRLGHGMNVESSKPLVAKVVYGALGKSGLKL
;
A
#
# COMPACT_ATOMS: atom_id res chain seq x y z
N MET A 1 -1.09 -7.14 -18.65
CA MET A 1 -0.12 -7.12 -19.76
C MET A 1 1.25 -7.46 -19.21
N SER A 2 2.04 -8.31 -19.88
CA SER A 2 3.41 -8.63 -19.42
C SER A 2 4.26 -7.35 -19.37
N VAL A 3 4.65 -6.92 -18.18
CA VAL A 3 5.57 -5.79 -17.99
C VAL A 3 6.91 -6.15 -18.63
N SER A 4 7.36 -5.36 -19.59
CA SER A 4 8.67 -5.55 -20.22
C SER A 4 9.76 -5.52 -19.14
N LYS A 5 10.65 -6.53 -19.11
CA LYS A 5 11.84 -6.55 -18.22
C LYS A 5 12.66 -5.26 -18.33
N THR A 6 12.61 -4.58 -19.48
CA THR A 6 13.26 -3.28 -19.67
C THR A 6 12.54 -2.16 -18.94
N ARG A 7 11.20 -2.10 -18.98
CA ARG A 7 10.42 -1.11 -18.21
C ARG A 7 10.71 -1.26 -16.72
N GLN A 8 10.65 -2.49 -16.20
CA GLN A 8 10.92 -2.74 -14.78
C GLN A 8 12.32 -2.27 -14.37
N LYS A 9 13.35 -2.59 -15.17
CA LYS A 9 14.73 -2.13 -14.89
C LYS A 9 14.83 -0.60 -14.87
N LEU A 10 14.14 0.11 -15.76
CA LEU A 10 14.12 1.57 -15.78
C LEU A 10 13.45 2.14 -14.52
N VAL A 11 12.32 1.56 -14.12
CA VAL A 11 11.59 1.95 -12.90
C VAL A 11 12.44 1.71 -11.64
N ASP A 12 13.06 0.53 -11.51
CA ASP A 12 13.89 0.19 -10.34
C ASP A 12 15.09 1.14 -10.19
N VAL A 13 15.75 1.48 -11.30
CA VAL A 13 16.88 2.41 -11.32
C VAL A 13 16.42 3.83 -10.99
N ALA A 14 15.30 4.27 -11.57
CA ALA A 14 14.73 5.57 -11.27
C ALA A 14 14.36 5.69 -9.79
N ARG A 15 13.72 4.66 -9.21
CA ARG A 15 13.42 4.60 -7.77
C ARG A 15 14.68 4.82 -6.92
N GLN A 16 15.77 4.11 -7.23
CA GLN A 16 17.04 4.25 -6.50
C GLN A 16 17.62 5.66 -6.61
N LEU A 17 17.62 6.24 -7.81
CA LEU A 17 18.10 7.60 -8.04
C LEU A 17 17.23 8.64 -7.32
N PHE A 18 15.91 8.52 -7.40
CA PHE A 18 15.00 9.41 -6.70
C PHE A 18 15.13 9.31 -5.17
N ALA A 19 15.28 8.10 -4.63
CA ALA A 19 15.51 7.89 -3.20
C ALA A 19 16.81 8.54 -2.73
N LYS A 20 17.88 8.43 -3.53
CA LYS A 20 19.22 8.95 -3.21
C LYS A 20 19.33 10.47 -3.40
N ASN A 21 18.93 10.97 -4.57
CA ASN A 21 19.21 12.34 -5.00
C ASN A 21 17.98 13.28 -4.90
N GLY A 22 16.78 12.72 -4.73
CA GLY A 22 15.52 13.44 -4.89
C GLY A 22 15.08 13.53 -6.36
N ILE A 23 13.77 13.74 -6.58
CA ILE A 23 13.18 13.82 -7.93
C ILE A 23 13.71 15.04 -8.67
N ALA A 24 13.78 16.20 -8.00
CA ALA A 24 14.23 17.45 -8.60
C ALA A 24 15.65 17.35 -9.18
N ASN A 25 16.57 16.69 -8.46
CA ASN A 25 17.97 16.55 -8.84
C ASN A 25 18.26 15.32 -9.73
N THR A 26 17.24 14.58 -10.14
CA THR A 26 17.39 13.44 -11.05
C THR A 26 16.85 13.82 -12.43
N THR A 27 17.61 13.56 -13.49
CA THR A 27 17.21 13.81 -14.87
C THR A 27 16.88 12.50 -15.60
N MET A 28 16.15 12.60 -16.72
CA MET A 28 15.93 11.47 -17.63
C MET A 28 17.25 10.88 -18.14
N ASN A 29 18.29 11.71 -18.30
CA ASN A 29 19.59 11.24 -18.73
C ASN A 29 20.27 10.37 -17.67
N ASP A 30 20.18 10.77 -16.40
CA ASP A 30 20.77 10.02 -15.29
C ASP A 30 20.16 8.62 -15.20
N ILE A 31 18.84 8.52 -15.38
CA ILE A 31 18.11 7.24 -15.40
C ILE A 31 18.56 6.36 -16.57
N ALA A 32 18.68 6.94 -17.78
CA ALA A 32 19.16 6.20 -18.95
C ALA A 32 20.58 5.65 -18.73
N VAL A 33 21.51 6.51 -18.30
CA VAL A 33 22.91 6.14 -18.03
C VAL A 33 22.99 5.08 -16.94
N ALA A 34 22.35 5.28 -15.79
CA ALA A 34 22.40 4.36 -14.66
C ALA A 34 21.74 3.00 -14.97
N SER A 35 20.74 2.97 -15.86
CA SER A 35 20.10 1.72 -16.28
C SER A 35 20.90 0.91 -17.29
N GLY A 36 21.96 1.51 -17.86
CA GLY A 36 22.69 0.96 -18.99
C GLY A 36 21.82 0.84 -20.25
N LYS A 37 20.77 1.67 -20.37
CA LYS A 37 19.89 1.75 -21.54
C LYS A 37 20.08 3.08 -22.26
N GLY A 38 19.93 3.08 -23.58
CA GLY A 38 20.04 4.31 -24.35
C GLY A 38 18.88 5.27 -24.04
N ARG A 39 19.12 6.59 -24.15
CA ARG A 39 18.08 7.61 -23.99
C ARG A 39 16.84 7.32 -24.84
N ARG A 40 17.05 6.92 -26.11
CA ARG A 40 15.96 6.54 -27.02
C ARG A 40 15.06 5.45 -26.44
N THR A 41 15.64 4.44 -25.79
CA THR A 41 14.90 3.36 -25.13
C THR A 41 14.09 3.88 -23.95
N LEU A 42 14.66 4.73 -23.09
CA LEU A 42 13.91 5.33 -21.98
C LEU A 42 12.69 6.11 -22.50
N TYR A 43 12.88 6.95 -23.52
CA TYR A 43 11.80 7.74 -24.13
C TYR A 43 10.76 6.92 -24.89
N THR A 44 11.04 5.65 -25.24
CA THR A 44 10.01 4.72 -25.73
C THR A 44 8.99 4.35 -24.63
N TYR A 45 9.41 4.31 -23.37
CA TYR A 45 8.55 3.94 -22.25
C TYR A 45 7.97 5.15 -21.50
N PHE A 46 8.73 6.25 -21.41
CA PHE A 46 8.37 7.39 -20.57
C PHE A 46 8.65 8.70 -21.30
N SER A 47 7.62 9.52 -21.48
CA SER A 47 7.75 10.77 -22.25
C SER A 47 8.41 11.87 -21.42
N ARG A 48 8.16 11.87 -20.11
CA ARG A 48 8.70 12.84 -19.15
C ARG A 48 9.06 12.18 -17.81
N LYS A 49 9.80 12.90 -16.96
CA LYS A 49 10.27 12.38 -15.66
C LYS A 49 9.10 12.03 -14.74
N GLU A 50 8.01 12.78 -14.83
CA GLU A 50 6.79 12.57 -14.07
C GLU A 50 6.15 11.21 -14.39
N ASP A 51 6.22 10.74 -15.64
CA ASP A 51 5.71 9.41 -16.02
C ASP A 51 6.53 8.30 -15.37
N VAL A 52 7.85 8.51 -15.27
CA VAL A 52 8.74 7.57 -14.57
C VAL A 52 8.43 7.56 -13.08
N TYR A 53 8.21 8.73 -12.48
CA TYR A 53 7.85 8.83 -11.06
C TYR A 53 6.51 8.16 -10.77
N TYR A 54 5.49 8.38 -11.62
CA TYR A 54 4.21 7.68 -11.52
C TYR A 54 4.39 6.16 -11.57
N ALA A 55 5.19 5.65 -12.52
CA ALA A 55 5.47 4.22 -12.62
C ALA A 55 6.25 3.65 -11.43
N VAL A 56 7.08 4.46 -10.76
CA VAL A 56 7.73 4.08 -9.48
C VAL A 56 6.68 3.93 -8.37
N ILE A 57 5.72 4.84 -8.26
CA ILE A 57 4.65 4.74 -7.26
C ILE A 57 3.78 3.50 -7.56
N GLU A 58 3.36 3.34 -8.81
CA GLU A 58 2.57 2.18 -9.28
C GLU A 58 3.26 0.86 -8.93
N SER A 59 4.56 0.72 -9.21
CA SER A 59 5.30 -0.51 -8.89
C SER A 59 5.41 -0.80 -7.38
N GLU A 60 5.42 0.21 -6.52
CA GLU A 60 5.41 0.01 -5.06
C GLU A 60 4.02 -0.37 -4.55
N LEU A 61 2.96 0.19 -5.14
CA LEU A 61 1.57 -0.15 -4.83
C LEU A 61 1.20 -1.55 -5.33
N GLU A 62 1.66 -1.96 -6.51
CA GLU A 62 1.51 -3.32 -7.03
C GLU A 62 2.12 -4.33 -6.06
N ARG A 63 3.35 -4.07 -5.57
CA ARG A 63 4.00 -4.92 -4.56
C ARG A 63 3.21 -5.01 -3.26
N LEU A 64 2.57 -3.92 -2.84
CA LEU A 64 1.71 -3.92 -1.66
C LEU A 64 0.44 -4.74 -1.92
N SER A 65 -0.23 -4.54 -3.06
CA SER A 65 -1.40 -5.30 -3.48
C SER A 65 -1.12 -6.81 -3.48
N ASP A 66 -0.01 -7.24 -4.10
CA ASP A 66 0.42 -8.65 -4.11
C ASP A 66 0.55 -9.22 -2.69
N LYS A 67 1.14 -8.46 -1.77
CA LYS A 67 1.33 -8.92 -0.39
C LYS A 67 0.02 -9.00 0.39
N LEU A 68 -0.90 -8.05 0.17
CA LEU A 68 -2.22 -8.09 0.78
C LEU A 68 -3.03 -9.28 0.25
N ASP A 69 -2.96 -9.57 -1.05
CA ASP A 69 -3.61 -10.73 -1.65
C ASP A 69 -3.03 -12.04 -1.11
N GLU A 70 -1.71 -12.14 -0.93
CA GLU A 70 -1.08 -13.29 -0.25
C GLU A 70 -1.65 -13.51 1.16
N VAL A 71 -1.80 -12.45 1.96
CA VAL A 71 -2.35 -12.53 3.32
C VAL A 71 -3.81 -12.96 3.29
N ALA A 72 -4.62 -12.39 2.40
CA ALA A 72 -6.03 -12.73 2.25
C ALA A 72 -6.24 -14.22 1.89
N ASN A 73 -5.33 -14.79 1.11
CA ASN A 73 -5.37 -16.20 0.68
C ASN A 73 -4.73 -17.18 1.68
N CYS A 74 -4.09 -16.71 2.75
CA CYS A 74 -3.52 -17.58 3.76
C CYS A 74 -4.60 -18.36 4.52
N LYS A 75 -4.28 -19.60 4.90
CA LYS A 75 -5.16 -20.45 5.73
C LYS A 75 -5.13 -19.99 7.19
N MET A 76 -5.94 -19.00 7.51
CA MET A 76 -6.17 -18.50 8.87
C MET A 76 -7.62 -18.04 9.00
N ARG A 77 -8.10 -17.82 10.24
CA ARG A 77 -9.47 -17.34 10.47
C ARG A 77 -9.66 -15.95 9.85
N PRO A 78 -10.84 -15.63 9.29
CA PRO A 78 -11.14 -14.33 8.71
C PRO A 78 -10.77 -13.15 9.62
N GLN A 79 -11.05 -13.27 10.92
CA GLN A 79 -10.67 -12.25 11.90
C GLN A 79 -9.16 -11.99 11.96
N ASP A 80 -8.35 -13.05 11.90
CA ASP A 80 -6.89 -12.94 11.96
C ASP A 80 -6.34 -12.37 10.64
N LYS A 81 -6.98 -12.68 9.50
CA LYS A 81 -6.66 -12.07 8.19
C LYS A 81 -6.80 -10.56 8.22
N ILE A 82 -7.91 -10.03 8.75
CA ILE A 82 -8.14 -8.58 8.82
C ILE A 82 -7.03 -7.88 9.61
N ILE A 83 -6.63 -8.45 10.75
CA ILE A 83 -5.54 -7.87 11.56
C ILE A 83 -4.21 -7.91 10.80
N GLU A 84 -3.88 -9.04 10.18
CA GLU A 84 -2.65 -9.16 9.39
C GLU A 84 -2.64 -8.23 8.18
N LEU A 85 -3.76 -8.03 7.50
CA LEU A 85 -3.90 -7.07 6.39
C LEU A 85 -3.60 -5.65 6.85
N ILE A 86 -4.19 -5.20 7.97
CA ILE A 86 -3.95 -3.87 8.55
C ILE A 86 -2.46 -3.67 8.85
N TYR A 87 -1.82 -4.61 9.54
CA TYR A 87 -0.40 -4.50 9.91
C TYR A 87 0.53 -4.60 8.69
N THR A 88 0.19 -5.45 7.72
CA THR A 88 0.94 -5.60 6.47
C THR A 88 0.93 -4.29 5.69
N HIS A 89 -0.25 -3.70 5.49
CA HIS A 89 -0.40 -2.40 4.85
C HIS A 89 0.47 -1.34 5.52
N LEU A 90 0.23 -1.11 6.82
CA LEU A 90 0.89 -0.02 7.55
C LEU A 90 2.41 -0.20 7.60
N SER A 91 2.88 -1.43 7.79
CA SER A 91 4.32 -1.74 7.84
C SER A 91 4.99 -1.54 6.49
N MET A 92 4.39 -2.03 5.40
CA MET A 92 4.95 -1.88 4.05
C MET A 92 4.95 -0.44 3.56
N ILE A 93 3.89 0.34 3.85
CA ILE A 93 3.87 1.77 3.56
C ILE A 93 4.99 2.48 4.33
N LYS A 94 5.15 2.20 5.63
CA LYS A 94 6.23 2.75 6.45
C LYS A 94 7.62 2.39 5.89
N GLU A 95 7.86 1.12 5.58
CA GLU A 95 9.11 0.65 4.99
C GLU A 95 9.41 1.33 3.66
N THR A 96 8.40 1.46 2.80
CA THR A 96 8.53 2.12 1.50
C THR A 96 8.92 3.59 1.67
N VAL A 97 8.25 4.32 2.57
CA VAL A 97 8.57 5.72 2.84
C VAL A 97 9.96 5.89 3.46
N VAL A 98 10.36 5.01 4.39
CA VAL A 98 11.68 5.04 5.02
C VAL A 98 12.78 4.71 4.01
N ARG A 99 12.61 3.64 3.22
CA ARG A 99 13.56 3.20 2.19
C ARG A 99 13.74 4.23 1.09
N ASN A 100 12.68 4.98 0.78
CA ASN A 100 12.67 5.92 -0.32
C ASN A 100 13.16 7.32 0.07
N GLY A 101 13.60 7.54 1.32
CA GLY A 101 14.38 8.70 1.74
C GLY A 101 13.79 10.03 1.28
N ASN A 102 14.45 10.69 0.32
CA ASN A 102 14.06 11.99 -0.23
C ASN A 102 12.70 11.99 -0.95
N LEU A 103 12.18 10.83 -1.37
CA LEU A 103 10.84 10.72 -1.95
C LEU A 103 9.73 11.07 -0.95
N ARG A 104 9.98 10.90 0.36
CA ARG A 104 9.03 11.26 1.42
C ARG A 104 8.53 12.69 1.30
N ALA A 105 9.42 13.64 1.00
CA ALA A 105 9.05 15.05 0.90
C ALA A 105 8.25 15.38 -0.37
N GLU A 106 8.41 14.57 -1.43
CA GLU A 106 7.70 14.76 -2.71
C GLU A 106 6.32 14.11 -2.71
N PHE A 107 6.13 13.01 -1.98
CA PHE A 107 4.81 12.41 -1.73
C PHE A 107 3.80 13.45 -1.23
N PHE A 108 4.20 14.35 -0.33
CA PHE A 108 3.33 15.40 0.20
C PHE A 108 3.20 16.63 -0.69
N ARG A 109 4.13 16.86 -1.64
CA ARG A 109 4.06 18.00 -2.56
C ARG A 109 3.15 17.73 -3.75
N ASN A 110 3.07 16.48 -4.19
CA ASN A 110 2.31 16.06 -5.36
C ASN A 110 1.16 15.11 -5.00
N ILE A 111 0.35 15.50 -4.01
CA ILE A 111 -0.80 14.73 -3.50
C ILE A 111 -1.68 14.23 -4.65
N TRP A 112 -2.02 15.09 -5.62
CA TRP A 112 -2.87 14.72 -6.76
C TRP A 112 -2.30 13.60 -7.63
N MET A 113 -0.98 13.55 -7.82
CA MET A 113 -0.34 12.49 -8.59
C MET A 113 -0.36 11.17 -7.81
N VAL A 114 -0.10 11.23 -6.50
CA VAL A 114 -0.13 10.08 -5.61
C VAL A 114 -1.55 9.51 -5.55
N GLU A 115 -2.56 10.34 -5.35
CA GLU A 115 -3.97 9.90 -5.34
C GLU A 115 -4.37 9.27 -6.69
N LYS A 116 -3.93 9.85 -7.81
CA LYS A 116 -4.17 9.26 -9.13
C LYS A 116 -3.49 7.90 -9.31
N ALA A 117 -2.29 7.71 -8.75
CA ALA A 117 -1.59 6.42 -8.79
C ALA A 117 -2.24 5.39 -7.87
N ARG A 118 -2.78 5.85 -6.73
CA ARG A 118 -3.44 5.02 -5.73
C ARG A 118 -4.81 4.53 -6.15
N LYS A 119 -5.51 5.19 -7.08
CA LYS A 119 -6.90 4.83 -7.43
C LYS A 119 -7.11 3.31 -7.66
N ASN A 120 -6.29 2.69 -8.49
CA ASN A 120 -6.43 1.25 -8.79
C ASN A 120 -6.11 0.39 -7.55
N PHE A 121 -5.09 0.79 -6.79
CA PHE A 121 -4.72 0.12 -5.55
C PHE A 121 -5.83 0.22 -4.49
N ASP A 122 -6.43 1.40 -4.33
CA ASP A 122 -7.52 1.63 -3.38
C ASP A 122 -8.72 0.72 -3.75
N GLU A 123 -9.05 0.61 -5.04
CA GLU A 123 -10.09 -0.32 -5.53
C GLU A 123 -9.73 -1.79 -5.24
N ASP A 124 -8.51 -2.23 -5.56
CA ASP A 124 -8.05 -3.61 -5.32
C ASP A 124 -8.04 -3.97 -3.82
N GLU A 125 -7.59 -3.05 -2.97
CA GLU A 125 -7.54 -3.26 -1.52
C GLU A 125 -8.95 -3.39 -0.92
N ILE A 126 -9.90 -2.56 -1.36
CA ILE A 126 -11.28 -2.67 -0.92
C ILE A 126 -11.86 -4.04 -1.32
N GLU A 127 -11.60 -4.52 -2.54
CA GLU A 127 -12.03 -5.86 -2.97
C GLU A 127 -11.43 -6.97 -2.10
N ILE A 128 -10.15 -6.84 -1.72
CA ILE A 128 -9.50 -7.78 -0.80
C ILE A 128 -10.26 -7.83 0.54
N PHE A 129 -10.58 -6.67 1.12
CA PHE A 129 -11.34 -6.62 2.37
C PHE A 129 -12.75 -7.19 2.22
N ARG A 130 -13.46 -6.89 1.14
CA ARG A 130 -14.79 -7.46 0.87
C ARG A 130 -14.77 -8.97 0.85
N ARG A 131 -13.79 -9.59 0.18
CA ARG A 131 -13.66 -11.05 0.14
C ARG A 131 -13.47 -11.66 1.53
N VAL A 132 -12.59 -11.08 2.35
CA VAL A 132 -12.33 -11.58 3.71
C VAL A 132 -13.53 -11.38 4.63
N TYR A 133 -14.25 -10.25 4.50
CA TYR A 133 -15.48 -10.03 5.25
C TYR A 133 -16.62 -10.95 4.82
N ALA A 134 -16.75 -11.23 3.52
CA ALA A 134 -17.72 -12.19 3.02
C ALA A 134 -17.44 -13.59 3.58
N GLU A 135 -16.18 -14.05 3.54
CA GLU A 135 -15.74 -15.31 4.14
C GLU A 135 -16.13 -15.39 5.63
N GLY A 136 -15.80 -14.36 6.43
CA GLY A 136 -16.14 -14.36 7.85
C GLY A 136 -17.62 -14.23 8.16
N LYS A 137 -18.42 -13.62 7.26
CA LYS A 137 -19.88 -13.61 7.39
C LYS A 137 -20.48 -14.99 7.07
N GLU A 138 -20.00 -15.66 6.02
CA GLU A 138 -20.41 -17.02 5.66
C GLU A 138 -20.08 -18.04 6.75
N ASP A 139 -18.91 -17.89 7.38
CA ASP A 139 -18.47 -18.71 8.52
C ASP A 139 -19.20 -18.36 9.84
N GLY A 140 -20.02 -17.31 9.85
CA GLY A 140 -20.74 -16.82 11.03
C GLY A 140 -19.84 -16.14 12.08
N GLU A 141 -18.57 -15.89 11.77
CA GLU A 141 -17.62 -15.17 12.64
C GLU A 141 -17.97 -13.68 12.76
N PHE A 142 -18.50 -13.07 11.71
CA PHE A 142 -18.80 -11.63 11.65
C PHE A 142 -20.30 -11.35 11.57
N ASP A 143 -20.74 -10.31 12.28
CA ASP A 143 -22.11 -9.78 12.23
C ASP A 143 -22.12 -8.47 11.43
N ILE A 144 -22.10 -8.60 10.10
CA ILE A 144 -21.98 -7.48 9.17
C ILE A 144 -23.19 -7.45 8.25
N ASP A 145 -23.99 -6.38 8.31
CA ASP A 145 -25.12 -6.18 7.39
C ASP A 145 -24.66 -5.83 5.98
N ASN A 146 -23.81 -4.82 5.85
CA ASN A 146 -23.34 -4.28 4.58
C ASN A 146 -21.80 -4.42 4.46
N ILE A 147 -21.36 -5.44 3.71
CA ILE A 147 -19.94 -5.75 3.51
C ILE A 147 -19.22 -4.62 2.76
N ASP A 148 -19.86 -4.04 1.74
CA ASP A 148 -19.26 -2.98 0.93
C ASP A 148 -18.91 -1.76 1.78
N LEU A 149 -19.86 -1.31 2.60
CA LEU A 149 -19.65 -0.17 3.49
C LEU A 149 -18.55 -0.46 4.53
N VAL A 150 -18.52 -1.65 5.11
CA VAL A 150 -17.50 -2.01 6.11
C VAL A 150 -16.11 -2.08 5.46
N ALA A 151 -16.00 -2.62 4.24
CA ALA A 151 -14.74 -2.64 3.50
C ALA A 151 -14.24 -1.22 3.18
N ASP A 152 -15.12 -0.34 2.70
CA ASP A 152 -14.80 1.07 2.43
C ASP A 152 -14.31 1.78 3.71
N ILE A 153 -15.04 1.62 4.82
CA ILE A 153 -14.67 2.22 6.12
C ILE A 153 -13.30 1.71 6.57
N THR A 154 -13.06 0.40 6.50
CA THR A 154 -11.78 -0.20 6.89
C THR A 154 -10.64 0.35 6.07
N HIS A 155 -10.76 0.39 4.74
CA HIS A 155 -9.75 0.97 3.85
C HIS A 155 -9.45 2.43 4.22
N TYR A 156 -10.48 3.29 4.35
CA TYR A 156 -10.26 4.69 4.66
C TYR A 156 -9.76 4.95 6.09
N CYS A 157 -10.10 4.09 7.05
CA CYS A 157 -9.49 4.10 8.38
C CYS A 157 -7.99 3.81 8.28
N ILE A 158 -7.57 2.77 7.55
CA ILE A 158 -6.16 2.44 7.36
C ILE A 158 -5.42 3.59 6.65
N LYS A 159 -5.98 4.12 5.56
CA LYS A 159 -5.43 5.27 4.82
C LYS A 159 -5.23 6.48 5.73
N GLY A 160 -6.20 6.78 6.60
CA GLY A 160 -6.10 7.86 7.60
C GLY A 160 -5.01 7.64 8.66
N LEU A 161 -4.64 6.38 8.92
CA LEU A 161 -3.61 6.01 9.89
C LEU A 161 -2.19 5.96 9.29
N GLU A 162 -2.04 5.90 7.96
CA GLU A 162 -0.72 5.81 7.27
C GLU A 162 0.26 6.88 7.79
N VAL A 163 -0.14 8.16 7.73
CA VAL A 163 0.74 9.28 8.12
C VAL A 163 1.09 9.21 9.61
N PRO A 164 0.15 9.18 10.57
CA PRO A 164 0.48 9.00 11.98
C PRO A 164 1.37 7.79 12.26
N PHE A 165 1.15 6.66 11.58
CA PHE A 165 1.95 5.44 11.73
C PHE A 165 3.39 5.62 11.25
N ILE A 166 3.59 6.20 10.06
CA ILE A 166 4.92 6.51 9.49
C ILE A 166 5.73 7.37 10.46
N TYR A 167 5.12 8.38 11.05
CA TYR A 167 5.78 9.30 11.98
C TYR A 167 5.90 8.76 13.41
N GLY A 168 5.44 7.53 13.69
CA GLY A 168 5.49 6.95 15.02
C GLY A 168 4.60 7.69 16.04
N ARG A 169 3.55 8.36 15.57
CA ARG A 169 2.59 9.09 16.42
C ARG A 169 1.51 8.18 17.02
N LEU A 170 1.47 6.91 16.61
CA LEU A 170 0.58 5.89 17.15
C LEU A 170 1.34 5.01 18.14
N GLY A 171 0.73 4.74 19.31
CA GLY A 171 1.24 3.75 20.26
C GLY A 171 2.67 4.03 20.75
N HIS A 172 2.94 5.24 21.23
CA HIS A 172 4.29 5.64 21.67
C HIS A 172 4.86 4.64 22.70
N GLY A 173 6.00 4.02 22.38
CA GLY A 173 6.63 2.99 23.23
C GLY A 173 6.08 1.57 23.10
N MET A 174 5.12 1.34 22.20
CA MET A 174 4.59 0.01 21.91
C MET A 174 5.26 -0.61 20.68
N ASN A 175 5.28 -1.94 20.62
CA ASN A 175 5.71 -2.71 19.45
C ASN A 175 4.49 -3.43 18.84
N VAL A 176 4.68 -4.09 17.70
CA VAL A 176 3.59 -4.82 17.01
C VAL A 176 3.00 -5.88 17.93
N GLU A 177 3.83 -6.63 18.65
CA GLU A 177 3.40 -7.70 19.56
C GLU A 177 2.49 -7.19 20.68
N SER A 178 2.82 -6.05 21.30
CA SER A 178 2.04 -5.48 22.41
C SER A 178 0.80 -4.71 21.95
N SER A 179 0.81 -4.17 20.74
CA SER A 179 -0.34 -3.44 20.17
C SER A 179 -1.39 -4.36 19.55
N LYS A 180 -0.99 -5.50 18.99
CA LYS A 180 -1.89 -6.40 18.24
C LYS A 180 -3.11 -6.86 19.05
N PRO A 181 -3.00 -7.23 20.35
CA PRO A 181 -4.19 -7.58 21.15
C PRO A 181 -5.17 -6.42 21.36
N LEU A 182 -4.69 -5.17 21.41
CA LEU A 182 -5.54 -3.99 21.57
C LEU A 182 -6.25 -3.64 20.26
N VAL A 183 -5.51 -3.64 19.15
CA VAL A 183 -6.07 -3.42 17.81
C VAL A 183 -7.10 -4.48 17.48
N ALA A 184 -6.80 -5.75 17.79
CA ALA A 184 -7.75 -6.85 17.65
C ALA A 184 -9.06 -6.57 18.40
N LYS A 185 -9.01 -6.05 19.64
CA LYS A 185 -10.24 -5.69 20.37
C LYS A 185 -11.04 -4.57 19.71
N VAL A 186 -10.37 -3.54 19.17
CA VAL A 186 -11.04 -2.44 18.46
C VAL A 186 -11.72 -2.95 17.19
N VAL A 187 -10.98 -3.72 16.38
CA VAL A 187 -11.50 -4.29 15.13
C VAL A 187 -12.62 -5.28 15.42
N TYR A 188 -12.40 -6.26 16.30
CA TYR A 188 -13.40 -7.30 16.60
C TYR A 188 -14.64 -6.72 17.28
N GLY A 189 -14.48 -5.73 18.15
CA GLY A 189 -15.62 -5.02 18.74
C GLY A 189 -16.49 -4.34 17.69
N ALA A 190 -15.88 -3.82 16.61
CA ALA A 190 -16.60 -3.18 15.51
C ALA A 190 -17.26 -4.18 14.53
N LEU A 191 -16.71 -5.38 14.37
CA LEU A 191 -17.25 -6.42 13.48
C LEU A 191 -18.36 -7.26 14.12
N GLY A 192 -18.57 -7.12 15.43
CA GLY A 192 -19.57 -7.88 16.19
C GLY A 192 -19.28 -9.37 16.25
N LYS A 193 -20.18 -10.11 16.91
CA LYS A 193 -20.29 -11.57 16.82
C LYS A 193 -21.77 -11.90 16.69
N SER A 194 -22.10 -12.81 15.77
CA SER A 194 -23.45 -13.33 15.60
C SER A 194 -24.05 -13.71 16.96
N GLY A 195 -25.04 -12.94 17.42
CA GLY A 195 -25.74 -13.17 18.69
C GLY A 195 -25.60 -12.07 19.76
N LEU A 196 -24.72 -11.08 19.59
CA LEU A 196 -24.71 -9.87 20.43
C LEU A 196 -25.44 -8.73 19.70
N LYS A 197 -26.76 -8.67 19.89
CA LYS A 197 -27.52 -7.46 19.55
C LYS A 197 -27.08 -6.34 20.50
N LEU A 198 -26.49 -5.28 19.96
CA LEU A 198 -26.36 -3.99 20.63
C LEU A 198 -27.71 -3.27 20.67
#